data_AF-Q3MSR0-F1
#
_entry.id   AF-Q3MSR0-F1
#
_cell.length_a   1.000
_cell.length_b   1.000
_cell.length_c   1.000
_cell.angle_alpha   90.00
_cell.angle_beta   90.00
_cell.angle_gamma   90.00
#
_symmetry.space_group_name_H-M   'P 1'
#
loop_
_entity.id
_entity.type
_entity.pdbx_description
1 polymer ?
#
loop_
_entity_poly.entity_id
_entity_poly.type
_entity_poly.pdbx_seq_one_letter_code
_entity_poly.pdbx_strand_id
1 'polypeptide(L)'
;MKKNTLSAILMTLFLFISCNNSGGDTASTNPDESAKGPDLTVISKKITDSNAVVLAVKEVEALLSSIDELAAQAIGQKIGQNGLTAEANYNNSLLAGAYAISSLITKKLEELIKNPGELKAEISEAKKCSEAFTKKLKDSNAQLGVQNGAATDAHAKAAILKTDATKDKGATELGELFKSVESLSKAAQEASANSVKELTSPVVAESPKKP
;
A
#
# COMPACT_ATOMS: atom_id res chain seq x y z
N MET A 1 26.89 -7.11 -11.73
CA MET A 1 26.82 -8.60 -11.69
C MET A 1 27.47 -9.16 -12.95
N LYS A 2 28.39 -10.11 -12.82
CA LYS A 2 29.15 -10.67 -13.96
C LYS A 2 28.17 -11.39 -14.91
N LYS A 3 28.27 -11.15 -16.22
CA LYS A 3 27.43 -11.75 -17.28
C LYS A 3 27.38 -13.29 -17.21
N ASN A 4 28.40 -13.90 -16.62
CA ASN A 4 28.56 -15.34 -16.49
C ASN A 4 27.62 -15.96 -15.44
N THR A 5 27.15 -15.19 -14.45
CA THR A 5 26.25 -15.70 -13.40
C THR A 5 24.79 -15.75 -13.87
N LEU A 6 24.40 -14.86 -14.79
CA LEU A 6 23.06 -14.85 -15.39
C LEU A 6 22.87 -15.99 -16.41
N SER A 7 23.91 -16.30 -17.19
CA SER A 7 23.90 -17.40 -18.16
C SER A 7 23.79 -18.78 -17.49
N ALA A 8 24.41 -18.94 -16.31
CA ALA A 8 24.32 -20.18 -15.55
C ALA A 8 22.90 -20.39 -14.99
N ILE A 9 22.29 -19.36 -14.40
CA ILE A 9 20.92 -19.42 -13.88
C ILE A 9 19.90 -19.70 -15.01
N LEU A 10 20.11 -19.12 -16.20
CA LEU A 10 19.23 -19.33 -17.36
C LEU A 10 19.32 -20.75 -17.95
N MET A 11 20.52 -21.36 -17.97
CA MET A 11 20.69 -22.74 -18.42
C MET A 11 20.11 -23.75 -17.44
N THR A 12 20.23 -23.53 -16.12
CA THR A 12 19.64 -24.43 -15.13
C THR A 12 18.11 -24.42 -15.21
N LEU A 13 17.50 -23.26 -15.50
CA LEU A 13 16.05 -23.13 -15.64
C LEU A 13 15.49 -23.88 -16.87
N PHE A 14 16.24 -23.92 -17.98
CA PHE A 14 15.87 -24.69 -19.18
C PHE A 14 15.93 -26.21 -18.98
N LEU A 15 16.86 -26.69 -18.15
CA LEU A 15 16.99 -28.12 -17.81
C LEU A 15 15.80 -28.63 -16.99
N PHE A 16 15.23 -27.81 -16.08
CA PHE A 16 14.04 -28.20 -15.33
C PHE A 16 12.76 -28.26 -16.17
N ILE A 17 12.63 -27.42 -17.21
CA ILE A 17 11.48 -27.44 -18.13
C ILE A 17 11.58 -28.64 -19.10
N SER A 18 12.80 -29.06 -19.46
CA SER A 18 13.03 -30.14 -20.43
C SER A 18 12.70 -31.54 -19.89
N CYS A 19 12.72 -31.74 -18.57
CA CYS A 19 12.34 -33.03 -17.96
C CYS A 19 10.82 -33.27 -17.89
N ASN A 20 9.98 -32.28 -18.21
CA ASN A 20 8.52 -32.46 -18.21
C ASN A 20 7.93 -32.77 -19.60
N ASN A 21 8.76 -32.99 -20.62
CA ASN A 21 8.32 -33.31 -21.99
C ASN A 21 8.94 -34.60 -22.54
N SER A 22 9.47 -35.49 -21.69
CA SER A 22 9.96 -36.79 -22.14
C SER A 22 8.80 -37.75 -22.34
N GLY A 23 8.24 -37.75 -23.54
CA GLY A 23 7.38 -38.82 -24.03
C GLY A 23 8.08 -40.16 -23.94
N GLY A 24 7.54 -41.04 -23.10
CA GLY A 24 7.91 -42.45 -23.02
C GLY A 24 6.63 -43.27 -23.10
N ASP A 25 6.41 -43.90 -24.26
CA ASP A 25 5.38 -44.92 -24.45
C ASP A 25 5.66 -46.10 -23.52
N THR A 26 4.83 -46.27 -22.50
CA THR A 26 4.56 -47.58 -21.89
C THR A 26 3.09 -47.65 -21.52
N ALA A 27 2.42 -48.67 -22.05
CA ALA A 27 1.01 -48.95 -21.90
C ALA A 27 0.52 -48.90 -20.43
N SER A 28 -0.28 -47.87 -20.12
CA SER A 28 -1.31 -47.91 -19.10
C SER A 28 -2.45 -47.02 -19.60
N THR A 29 -3.54 -47.65 -20.03
CA THR A 29 -4.78 -46.96 -20.40
C THR A 29 -5.34 -46.30 -19.14
N ASN A 30 -5.29 -44.98 -19.13
CA ASN A 30 -5.65 -43.99 -18.09
C ASN A 30 -4.39 -43.34 -17.50
N PRO A 31 -3.81 -42.31 -18.17
CA PRO A 31 -2.96 -41.37 -17.45
C PRO A 31 -3.82 -40.81 -16.32
N ASP A 32 -3.39 -41.07 -15.09
CA ASP A 32 -4.07 -40.59 -13.90
C ASP A 32 -4.18 -39.06 -14.00
N GLU A 33 -5.38 -38.55 -14.27
CA GLU A 33 -5.69 -37.10 -14.31
C GLU A 33 -5.39 -36.41 -12.97
N SER A 34 -5.09 -37.18 -11.92
CA SER A 34 -4.76 -36.76 -10.57
C SER A 34 -3.47 -35.93 -10.44
N ALA A 35 -2.57 -35.95 -11.43
CA ALA A 35 -1.30 -35.21 -11.37
C ALA A 35 -1.29 -33.91 -12.20
N LYS A 36 -2.41 -33.18 -12.31
CA LYS A 36 -2.36 -31.82 -12.85
C LYS A 36 -1.53 -30.95 -11.92
N GLY A 37 -0.36 -30.51 -12.39
CA GLY A 37 0.45 -29.47 -11.75
C GLY A 37 -0.32 -28.15 -11.61
N PRO A 38 0.22 -27.18 -10.86
CA PRO A 38 -0.46 -25.91 -10.58
C PRO A 38 -0.92 -25.21 -11.87
N ASP A 39 -2.15 -24.72 -11.89
CA ASP A 39 -2.68 -23.95 -13.02
C ASP A 39 -1.98 -22.59 -13.11
N LEU A 40 -0.96 -22.53 -13.95
CA LEU A 40 -0.13 -21.34 -14.13
C LEU A 40 -0.92 -20.14 -14.68
N THR A 41 -2.02 -20.37 -15.40
CA THR A 41 -2.87 -19.28 -15.92
C THR A 41 -3.61 -18.62 -14.76
N VAL A 42 -4.18 -19.43 -13.87
CA VAL A 42 -4.88 -18.93 -12.67
C VAL A 42 -3.90 -18.25 -11.72
N ILE A 43 -2.75 -18.87 -11.43
CA ILE A 43 -1.77 -18.34 -10.48
C ILE A 43 -1.11 -17.06 -11.00
N SER A 44 -0.73 -16.99 -12.28
CA SER A 44 -0.15 -15.76 -12.86
C SER A 44 -1.14 -14.59 -12.81
N LYS A 45 -2.44 -14.86 -13.01
CA LYS A 45 -3.49 -13.87 -12.82
C LYS A 45 -3.58 -13.41 -11.35
N LYS A 46 -3.62 -14.32 -10.38
CA LYS A 46 -3.62 -13.96 -8.94
C LYS A 46 -2.43 -13.08 -8.58
N ILE A 47 -1.22 -13.46 -9.00
CA ILE A 47 0.00 -12.68 -8.77
C ILE A 47 -0.12 -11.27 -9.36
N THR A 48 -0.63 -11.16 -10.60
CA THR A 48 -0.81 -9.86 -11.26
C THR A 48 -1.80 -8.98 -10.49
N ASP A 49 -2.95 -9.54 -10.11
CA ASP A 49 -4.01 -8.83 -9.39
C ASP A 49 -3.53 -8.40 -7.98
N SER A 50 -2.88 -9.30 -7.21
CA SER A 50 -2.31 -8.95 -5.90
C SER A 50 -1.20 -7.91 -5.99
N ASN A 51 -0.34 -7.96 -7.01
CA ASN A 51 0.70 -6.95 -7.20
C ASN A 51 0.13 -5.57 -7.54
N ALA A 52 -0.95 -5.50 -8.32
CA ALA A 52 -1.65 -4.24 -8.57
C ALA A 52 -2.17 -3.60 -7.27
N VAL A 53 -2.70 -4.42 -6.35
CA VAL A 53 -3.14 -3.95 -5.03
C VAL A 53 -1.95 -3.45 -4.19
N VAL A 54 -0.84 -4.20 -4.14
CA VAL A 54 0.38 -3.77 -3.42
C VAL A 54 0.89 -2.42 -3.92
N LEU A 55 0.92 -2.20 -5.24
CA LEU A 55 1.35 -0.93 -5.84
C LEU A 55 0.42 0.23 -5.46
N ALA A 56 -0.89 0.01 -5.50
CA ALA A 56 -1.86 1.03 -5.09
C ALA A 56 -1.73 1.39 -3.60
N VAL A 57 -1.51 0.41 -2.72
CA VAL A 57 -1.28 0.65 -1.29
C VAL A 57 0.03 1.42 -1.06
N LYS A 58 1.11 1.10 -1.80
CA LYS A 58 2.38 1.84 -1.73
C LYS A 58 2.24 3.30 -2.12
N GLU A 59 1.40 3.62 -3.10
CA GLU A 59 1.10 5.01 -3.46
C GLU A 59 0.45 5.76 -2.28
N VAL A 60 -0.50 5.12 -1.58
CA VAL A 60 -1.14 5.71 -0.39
C VAL A 60 -0.14 5.90 0.76
N GLU A 61 0.75 4.93 1.01
CA GLU A 61 1.82 5.05 2.01
C GLU A 61 2.76 6.22 1.71
N ALA A 62 3.13 6.42 0.43
CA ALA A 62 3.99 7.52 0.02
C ALA A 62 3.31 8.88 0.24
N LEU A 63 2.02 8.99 -0.08
CA LEU A 63 1.24 10.21 0.20
C LEU A 63 1.17 10.50 1.70
N LEU A 64 0.94 9.49 2.54
CA LEU A 64 0.98 9.67 4.00
C LEU A 64 2.35 10.11 4.50
N SER A 65 3.40 9.49 3.99
CA SER A 65 4.79 9.86 4.32
C SER A 65 5.08 11.30 3.92
N SER A 66 4.53 11.79 2.80
CA SER A 66 4.68 13.18 2.40
C SER A 66 4.04 14.16 3.41
N ILE A 67 2.90 13.81 4.03
CA ILE A 67 2.30 14.62 5.11
C ILE A 67 3.21 14.62 6.35
N ASP A 68 3.80 13.47 6.68
CA ASP A 68 4.74 13.35 7.81
C ASP A 68 5.99 14.20 7.60
N GLU A 69 6.53 14.21 6.38
CA GLU A 69 7.68 15.04 6.01
C GLU A 69 7.34 16.53 6.09
N LEU A 70 6.16 16.94 5.60
CA LEU A 70 5.66 18.31 5.75
C LEU A 70 5.54 18.70 7.23
N ALA A 71 5.03 17.81 8.09
CA ALA A 71 4.91 18.06 9.52
C ALA A 71 6.27 18.17 10.22
N ALA A 72 7.23 17.30 9.86
CA ALA A 72 8.54 17.24 10.49
C ALA A 72 9.44 18.40 10.06
N GLN A 73 9.40 18.80 8.79
CA GLN A 73 10.35 19.74 8.23
C GLN A 73 9.79 21.15 8.04
N ALA A 74 8.53 21.31 7.66
CA ALA A 74 8.06 22.59 7.10
C ALA A 74 7.23 23.45 8.07
N ILE A 75 6.79 22.91 9.21
CA ILE A 75 6.05 23.70 10.20
C ILE A 75 6.96 24.80 10.78
N GLY A 76 6.47 26.04 10.75
CA GLY A 76 7.18 27.20 11.26
C GLY A 76 8.45 27.52 10.47
N GLN A 77 8.49 27.15 9.18
CA GLN A 77 9.63 27.40 8.30
C GLN A 77 9.25 28.22 7.06
N LYS A 78 10.25 28.87 6.49
CA LYS A 78 10.26 29.39 5.11
C LYS A 78 11.51 28.93 4.38
N ILE A 79 11.54 29.14 3.07
CA ILE A 79 12.76 28.96 2.27
C ILE A 79 13.65 30.18 2.45
N GLY A 80 14.86 29.96 2.96
CA GLY A 80 15.95 30.93 3.01
C GLY A 80 17.09 30.55 2.04
N GLN A 81 18.17 31.32 2.07
CA GLN A 81 19.31 31.16 1.16
C GLN A 81 19.96 29.76 1.23
N ASN A 82 19.96 29.14 2.41
CA ASN A 82 20.63 27.86 2.67
C ASN A 82 19.65 26.72 2.98
N GLY A 83 18.40 26.82 2.52
CA GLY A 83 17.34 25.85 2.82
C GLY A 83 16.29 26.40 3.78
N LEU A 84 15.66 25.52 4.57
CA LEU A 84 14.61 25.91 5.50
C LEU A 84 15.17 26.73 6.67
N THR A 85 14.49 27.82 7.00
CA THR A 85 14.78 28.69 8.14
C THR A 85 13.50 29.07 8.86
N ALA A 86 13.60 29.36 10.15
CA ALA A 86 12.44 29.64 10.99
C ALA A 86 11.60 30.83 10.47
N GLU A 87 10.29 30.64 10.44
CA GLU A 87 9.24 31.62 10.19
C GLU A 87 7.97 31.13 10.92
N ALA A 88 7.87 31.48 12.21
CA ALA A 88 6.87 30.92 13.08
C ALA A 88 5.45 31.42 12.74
N ASN A 89 4.46 30.54 12.91
CA ASN A 89 3.03 30.84 12.88
C ASN A 89 2.43 31.26 11.53
N TYR A 90 3.06 30.87 10.42
CA TYR A 90 2.56 31.12 9.06
C TYR A 90 2.24 29.82 8.29
N ASN A 91 1.51 28.89 8.91
CA ASN A 91 1.35 27.52 8.39
C ASN A 91 0.09 27.27 7.55
N ASN A 92 -0.72 28.29 7.21
CA ASN A 92 -2.03 28.04 6.60
C ASN A 92 -1.95 27.32 5.24
N SER A 93 -1.00 27.69 4.39
CA SER A 93 -0.82 27.15 3.04
C SER A 93 -0.24 25.75 3.09
N LEU A 94 0.68 25.50 4.03
CA LEU A 94 1.19 24.18 4.36
C LEU A 94 0.05 23.23 4.76
N LEU A 95 -0.84 23.68 5.65
CA LEU A 95 -2.00 22.91 6.12
C LEU A 95 -3.03 22.68 5.00
N ALA A 96 -3.25 23.67 4.14
CA ALA A 96 -4.09 23.50 2.95
C ALA A 96 -3.51 22.43 1.99
N GLY A 97 -2.18 22.39 1.83
CA GLY A 97 -1.48 21.34 1.11
C GLY A 97 -1.68 19.96 1.73
N ALA A 98 -1.50 19.83 3.04
CA ALA A 98 -1.74 18.58 3.76
C ALA A 98 -3.21 18.10 3.63
N TYR A 99 -4.18 19.03 3.69
CA TYR A 99 -5.60 18.73 3.44
C TYR A 99 -5.89 18.25 2.01
N ALA A 100 -5.22 18.84 1.02
CA ALA A 100 -5.33 18.39 -0.37
C ALA A 100 -4.80 16.96 -0.54
N ILE A 101 -3.66 16.64 0.09
CA ILE A 101 -3.08 15.29 0.10
C ILE A 101 -3.99 14.30 0.84
N SER A 102 -4.58 14.69 1.98
CA SER A 102 -5.53 13.82 2.72
C SER A 102 -6.78 13.49 1.89
N SER A 103 -7.27 14.47 1.14
CA SER A 103 -8.38 14.28 0.20
C SER A 103 -7.99 13.35 -0.96
N LEU A 104 -6.75 13.46 -1.47
CA LEU A 104 -6.23 12.57 -2.50
C LEU A 104 -6.08 11.13 -2.00
N ILE A 105 -5.58 10.94 -0.78
CA ILE A 105 -5.50 9.62 -0.12
C ILE A 105 -6.89 8.97 -0.08
N THR A 106 -7.90 9.72 0.33
CA THR A 106 -9.28 9.21 0.39
C THR A 106 -9.78 8.76 -0.99
N LYS A 107 -9.51 9.53 -2.04
CA LYS A 107 -9.86 9.14 -3.43
C LYS A 107 -9.13 7.87 -3.88
N LYS A 108 -7.84 7.73 -3.56
CA LYS A 108 -7.05 6.54 -3.91
C LYS A 108 -7.60 5.28 -3.22
N LEU A 109 -7.98 5.39 -1.95
CA LEU A 109 -8.61 4.29 -1.21
C LEU A 109 -10.01 3.96 -1.76
N GLU A 110 -10.78 4.97 -2.19
CA GLU A 110 -12.07 4.78 -2.86
C GLU A 110 -11.94 4.12 -4.24
N GLU A 111 -10.88 4.42 -4.99
CA GLU A 111 -10.58 3.71 -6.24
C GLU A 111 -10.19 2.26 -5.98
N LEU A 112 -9.34 2.02 -4.98
CA LEU A 112 -8.87 0.69 -4.61
C LEU A 112 -10.01 -0.23 -4.17
N ILE A 113 -11.03 0.30 -3.48
CA ILE A 113 -12.16 -0.50 -2.99
C ILE A 113 -13.04 -1.07 -4.11
N LYS A 114 -12.93 -0.56 -5.35
CA LYS A 114 -13.69 -1.05 -6.50
C LYS A 114 -13.22 -2.43 -6.95
N ASN A 115 -11.93 -2.72 -6.73
CA ASN A 115 -11.30 -4.01 -7.01
C ASN A 115 -10.45 -4.44 -5.80
N PRO A 116 -11.09 -4.78 -4.67
CA PRO A 116 -10.40 -4.90 -3.39
C PRO A 116 -9.62 -6.21 -3.21
N GLY A 117 -9.75 -7.16 -4.16
CA GLY A 117 -9.33 -8.54 -3.94
C GLY A 117 -10.00 -9.11 -2.68
N GLU A 118 -9.20 -9.73 -1.82
CA GLU A 118 -9.64 -10.25 -0.52
C GLU A 118 -9.59 -9.19 0.61
N LEU A 119 -9.04 -8.00 0.34
CA LEU A 119 -8.67 -6.99 1.36
C LEU A 119 -9.73 -5.90 1.58
N LYS A 120 -11.00 -6.22 1.29
CA LYS A 120 -12.07 -5.23 1.33
C LYS A 120 -12.26 -4.59 2.71
N ALA A 121 -12.06 -5.38 3.77
CA ALA A 121 -12.24 -4.90 5.14
C ALA A 121 -11.14 -3.88 5.51
N GLU A 122 -9.89 -4.20 5.22
CA GLU A 122 -8.72 -3.38 5.48
C GLU A 122 -8.77 -2.07 4.69
N ILE A 123 -9.16 -2.14 3.40
CA ILE A 123 -9.34 -0.94 2.56
C ILE A 123 -10.46 -0.06 3.13
N SER A 124 -11.55 -0.66 3.59
CA SER A 124 -12.69 0.09 4.16
C SER A 124 -12.30 0.81 5.45
N GLU A 125 -11.53 0.18 6.33
CA GLU A 125 -11.08 0.81 7.56
C GLU A 125 -10.07 1.94 7.26
N ALA A 126 -9.12 1.72 6.33
CA ALA A 126 -8.20 2.77 5.92
C ALA A 126 -8.94 3.99 5.34
N LYS A 127 -9.95 3.75 4.49
CA LYS A 127 -10.80 4.81 3.92
C LYS A 127 -11.57 5.58 4.99
N LYS A 128 -12.16 4.87 5.96
CA LYS A 128 -12.87 5.50 7.08
C LYS A 128 -11.93 6.39 7.91
N CYS A 129 -10.71 5.93 8.20
CA CYS A 129 -9.70 6.74 8.88
C CYS A 129 -9.30 7.97 8.03
N SER A 130 -9.19 7.85 6.70
CA SER A 130 -8.82 8.97 5.84
C SER A 130 -9.90 10.04 5.75
N GLU A 131 -11.17 9.62 5.73
CA GLU A 131 -12.33 10.50 5.84
C GLU A 131 -12.37 11.21 7.20
N ALA A 132 -12.12 10.48 8.29
CA ALA A 132 -12.07 11.05 9.65
C ALA A 132 -10.99 12.12 9.76
N PHE A 133 -9.77 11.84 9.30
CA PHE A 133 -8.67 12.80 9.28
C PHE A 133 -9.00 14.05 8.47
N THR A 134 -9.45 13.87 7.22
CA THR A 134 -9.82 14.99 6.34
C THR A 134 -10.96 15.82 6.94
N LYS A 135 -11.97 15.16 7.52
CA LYS A 135 -13.08 15.84 8.22
C LYS A 135 -12.58 16.64 9.41
N LYS A 136 -11.67 16.09 10.22
CA LYS A 136 -11.14 16.76 11.41
C LYS A 136 -10.38 18.04 11.07
N LEU A 137 -9.56 18.01 10.01
CA LEU A 137 -8.89 19.20 9.49
C LEU A 137 -9.91 20.28 9.06
N LYS A 138 -10.93 19.87 8.30
CA LYS A 138 -12.01 20.76 7.84
C LYS A 138 -12.79 21.38 9.01
N ASP A 139 -13.15 20.58 10.01
CA ASP A 139 -13.92 21.04 11.16
C ASP A 139 -13.09 21.99 12.05
N SER A 140 -11.76 21.88 12.00
CA SER A 140 -10.81 22.75 12.71
C SER A 140 -10.43 24.01 11.91
N ASN A 141 -11.20 24.36 10.86
CA ASN A 141 -10.88 25.49 9.96
C ASN A 141 -10.71 26.83 10.69
N ALA A 142 -11.40 27.05 11.82
CA ALA A 142 -11.29 28.28 12.58
C ALA A 142 -9.86 28.52 13.11
N GLN A 143 -9.08 27.45 13.32
CA GLN A 143 -7.69 27.51 13.79
C GLN A 143 -6.67 27.17 12.69
N LEU A 144 -7.06 26.39 11.69
CA LEU A 144 -6.16 25.93 10.62
C LEU A 144 -6.23 26.79 9.35
N GLY A 145 -7.38 27.40 9.09
CA GLY A 145 -7.67 28.26 7.93
C GLY A 145 -7.73 29.75 8.27
N VAL A 146 -6.95 30.18 9.26
CA VAL A 146 -6.93 31.57 9.74
C VAL A 146 -6.50 32.53 8.62
N GLN A 147 -7.09 33.72 8.59
CA GLN A 147 -6.73 34.78 7.66
C GLN A 147 -5.26 35.21 7.81
N ASN A 148 -4.71 35.82 6.76
CA ASN A 148 -3.34 36.36 6.72
C ASN A 148 -2.23 35.35 7.05
N GLY A 149 -2.51 34.04 6.93
CA GLY A 149 -1.52 33.01 7.15
C GLY A 149 -1.34 32.54 8.60
N ALA A 150 -2.02 33.17 9.56
CA ALA A 150 -1.68 33.13 10.99
C ALA A 150 -1.99 31.80 11.74
N ALA A 151 -2.02 30.66 11.05
CA ALA A 151 -2.11 29.36 11.70
C ALA A 151 -0.82 29.07 12.47
N THR A 152 -0.93 29.01 13.81
CA THR A 152 0.22 28.86 14.70
C THR A 152 0.92 27.52 14.53
N ASP A 153 2.20 27.45 14.90
CA ASP A 153 2.96 26.20 14.86
C ASP A 153 2.32 25.13 15.75
N ALA A 154 1.78 25.53 16.91
CA ALA A 154 1.08 24.64 17.82
C ALA A 154 -0.19 24.05 17.19
N HIS A 155 -0.98 24.86 16.47
CA HIS A 155 -2.16 24.37 15.76
C HIS A 155 -1.79 23.48 14.57
N ALA A 156 -0.72 23.82 13.85
CA ALA A 156 -0.22 22.99 12.76
C ALA A 156 0.25 21.62 13.26
N LYS A 157 1.03 21.57 14.35
CA LYS A 157 1.47 20.31 14.96
C LYS A 157 0.30 19.47 15.45
N ALA A 158 -0.69 20.09 16.11
CA ALA A 158 -1.89 19.38 16.56
C ALA A 158 -2.76 18.82 15.42
N ALA A 159 -2.55 19.30 14.19
CA ALA A 159 -3.24 18.84 12.99
C ALA A 159 -2.49 17.74 12.24
N ILE A 160 -1.18 17.86 12.05
CA ILE A 160 -0.43 16.97 11.13
C ILE A 160 0.83 16.32 11.73
N LEU A 161 1.25 16.67 12.96
CA LEU A 161 2.37 16.02 13.63
C LEU A 161 1.87 14.93 14.58
N LYS A 162 1.85 13.68 14.11
CA LYS A 162 1.32 12.52 14.87
C LYS A 162 2.04 12.25 16.20
N THR A 163 3.22 12.83 16.42
CA THR A 163 4.02 12.71 17.65
C THR A 163 3.85 13.90 18.60
N ASP A 164 3.08 14.93 18.24
CA ASP A 164 2.87 16.09 19.12
C ASP A 164 2.14 15.71 20.43
N ALA A 165 2.32 16.48 21.49
CA ALA A 165 1.62 16.24 22.75
C ALA A 165 0.12 16.55 22.64
N THR A 166 -0.26 17.59 21.89
CA THR A 166 -1.63 18.00 21.64
C THR A 166 -2.04 17.53 20.25
N LYS A 167 -3.09 16.72 20.12
CA LYS A 167 -3.46 16.08 18.84
C LYS A 167 -4.94 16.27 18.49
N ASP A 168 -5.53 17.36 18.94
CA ASP A 168 -6.97 17.60 18.95
C ASP A 168 -7.53 18.17 17.63
N LYS A 169 -6.70 18.35 16.59
CA LYS A 169 -7.04 18.99 15.31
C LYS A 169 -6.76 18.12 14.08
N GLY A 170 -6.40 16.86 14.26
CA GLY A 170 -6.17 15.92 13.17
C GLY A 170 -5.02 14.94 13.42
N ALA A 171 -4.07 15.28 14.29
CA ALA A 171 -2.90 14.43 14.50
C ALA A 171 -3.25 13.06 15.13
N THR A 172 -4.37 12.96 15.84
CA THR A 172 -4.90 11.68 16.34
C THR A 172 -5.39 10.83 15.17
N GLU A 173 -6.29 11.38 14.36
CA GLU A 173 -6.88 10.71 13.19
C GLU A 173 -5.81 10.37 12.13
N LEU A 174 -4.80 11.22 11.96
CA LEU A 174 -3.63 10.92 11.12
C LEU A 174 -2.86 9.71 11.64
N GLY A 175 -2.65 9.62 12.95
CA GLY A 175 -1.99 8.46 13.56
C GLY A 175 -2.78 7.16 13.38
N GLU A 176 -4.10 7.23 13.46
CA GLU A 176 -4.99 6.08 13.18
C GLU A 176 -4.93 5.67 11.71
N LEU A 177 -4.96 6.66 10.79
CA LEU A 177 -4.82 6.42 9.36
C LEU A 177 -3.47 5.74 9.02
N PHE A 178 -2.37 6.18 9.63
CA PHE A 178 -1.06 5.54 9.47
C PHE A 178 -1.10 4.05 9.87
N LYS A 179 -1.68 3.74 11.03
CA LYS A 179 -1.80 2.35 11.51
C LYS A 179 -2.70 1.49 10.62
N SER A 180 -3.80 2.05 10.15
CA SER A 180 -4.74 1.36 9.28
C SER A 180 -4.11 1.05 7.92
N VAL A 181 -3.40 2.01 7.32
CA VAL A 181 -2.66 1.80 6.06
C VAL A 181 -1.48 0.85 6.24
N GLU A 182 -0.76 0.89 7.37
CA GLU A 182 0.29 -0.10 7.68
C GLU A 182 -0.28 -1.53 7.72
N SER A 183 -1.45 -1.70 8.32
CA SER A 183 -2.12 -3.00 8.41
C SER A 183 -2.59 -3.48 7.03
N LEU A 184 -3.17 -2.59 6.23
CA LEU A 184 -3.52 -2.85 4.83
C LEU A 184 -2.30 -3.26 4.00
N SER A 185 -1.17 -2.57 4.18
CA SER A 185 0.09 -2.87 3.49
C SER A 185 0.64 -4.24 3.82
N LYS A 186 0.60 -4.62 5.11
CA LYS A 186 0.98 -5.98 5.55
C LYS A 186 0.08 -7.04 4.90
N ALA A 187 -1.24 -6.85 4.95
CA ALA A 187 -2.18 -7.79 4.35
C ALA A 187 -2.00 -7.91 2.81
N ALA A 188 -1.74 -6.79 2.12
CA ALA A 188 -1.45 -6.80 0.68
C ALA A 188 -0.16 -7.56 0.33
N GLN A 189 0.89 -7.37 1.13
CA GLN A 189 2.15 -8.09 0.96
C GLN A 189 1.97 -9.60 1.22
N GLU A 190 1.20 -9.97 2.24
CA GLU A 190 0.88 -11.36 2.54
C GLU A 190 0.07 -12.02 1.40
N ALA A 191 -0.96 -11.34 0.88
CA ALA A 191 -1.74 -11.84 -0.25
C ALA A 191 -0.89 -12.04 -1.53
N SER A 192 0.03 -11.12 -1.81
CA SER A 192 0.99 -11.26 -2.91
C SER A 192 1.95 -12.43 -2.67
N ALA A 193 2.52 -12.54 -1.47
CA ALA A 193 3.44 -13.64 -1.11
C ALA A 193 2.75 -15.01 -1.20
N ASN A 194 1.50 -15.12 -0.76
CA ASN A 194 0.70 -16.33 -0.87
C ASN A 194 0.46 -16.71 -2.34
N SER A 195 0.09 -15.75 -3.19
CA SER A 195 -0.08 -15.97 -4.63
C SER A 195 1.19 -16.48 -5.30
N VAL A 196 2.37 -15.97 -4.89
CA VAL A 196 3.67 -16.47 -5.38
C VAL A 196 3.97 -17.88 -4.86
N LYS A 197 3.65 -18.17 -3.58
CA LYS A 197 3.89 -19.48 -2.97
C LYS A 197 3.09 -20.60 -3.63
N GLU A 198 1.92 -20.31 -4.20
CA GLU A 198 1.11 -21.26 -4.97
C GLU A 198 1.87 -21.85 -6.16
N LEU A 199 2.87 -21.16 -6.73
CA LEU A 199 3.71 -21.69 -7.82
C LEU A 199 4.50 -22.95 -7.44
N THR A 200 4.74 -23.14 -6.14
CA THR A 200 5.58 -24.22 -5.61
C THR A 200 4.84 -25.15 -4.65
N SER A 201 3.56 -24.88 -4.43
CA SER A 201 2.72 -25.70 -3.56
C SER A 201 2.07 -26.84 -4.37
N PRO A 202 1.96 -28.05 -3.81
CA PRO A 202 1.23 -29.13 -4.48
C PRO A 202 -0.23 -28.73 -4.69
N VAL A 203 -0.80 -29.10 -5.85
CA VAL A 203 -2.22 -28.88 -6.13
C VAL A 203 -3.04 -29.68 -5.13
N VAL A 204 -3.87 -28.99 -4.36
CA VAL A 204 -4.86 -29.65 -3.51
C VAL A 204 -5.86 -30.31 -4.46
N ALA A 205 -5.80 -31.64 -4.58
CA ALA A 205 -6.77 -32.40 -5.35
C ALA A 205 -8.17 -32.08 -4.82
N GLU A 206 -9.09 -31.65 -5.70
CA GLU A 206 -10.50 -31.52 -5.33
C GLU A 206 -11.00 -32.90 -4.85
N SER A 207 -11.48 -32.96 -3.61
CA SER A 207 -12.13 -34.15 -3.09
C SER A 207 -13.26 -34.56 -4.04
N PRO A 208 -13.31 -35.85 -4.48
CA PRO A 208 -14.30 -36.27 -5.46
C PRO A 208 -15.71 -36.03 -4.92
N LYS A 209 -16.54 -35.35 -5.72
CA LYS A 209 -17.98 -35.23 -5.45
C LYS A 209 -18.58 -36.63 -5.35
N LYS A 210 -19.14 -36.95 -4.19
CA LYS A 210 -19.83 -38.22 -3.94
C LYS A 210 -21.06 -38.33 -4.86
N PRO A 211 -21.34 -39.52 -5.45
CA PRO A 211 -22.40 -39.72 -6.44
C PRO A 211 -23.80 -39.40 -5.93
#